data_AF-A0A9P8F6B2-F1
#
_entry.id   AF-A0A9P8F6B2-F1
#
_cell.length_a   1.000
_cell.length_b   1.000
_cell.length_c   1.000
_cell.angle_alpha   90.00
_cell.angle_beta   90.00
_cell.angle_gamma   90.00
#
_symmetry.space_group_name_H-M   'P 1'
#
loop_
_entity.id
_entity.type
_entity.pdbx_description
1 polymer ?
#
loop_
_entity_poly.entity_id
_entity_poly.type
_entity_poly.pdbx_seq_one_letter_code
_entity_poly.pdbx_strand_id
1 'polypeptide(L)'
;MEAYPEDYVAHNLPFIALAGLPTSDSSTDASPTPASNPLQGGGLKITDNSPPLSGPHADSILDEFLRTHGASLSWSEQALAERSGLIGFKLSSVGRSFVFPPRKAAPPPIVPSQSPPASPNPSSSTSHDLHSPLSPLSPSSPVFPDGLMTPLWLAKHQSRIPAVYLSFQTLDSDPNTDTALKTHINDTRNAIARSGFKTRYAVVLVSDDAAISPLDFEERLANIRRATSLDPKISCFHYDVSDSQTDLPTFVSSVLRALQPVCIDYYRDLTKHSRRKRGRAAPPPITAAASRGTSQVLTMNGWNVRYDFKLAVFAEFRQEM
;
A
#
# COMPACT_ATOMS: atom_id res chain seq x y z
N MET A 1 24.72 -17.82 14.64
CA MET A 1 23.79 -16.83 15.23
C MET A 1 22.69 -16.67 14.21
N GLU A 2 21.47 -17.12 14.50
CA GLU A 2 20.35 -16.95 13.56
C GLU A 2 20.12 -15.44 13.40
N ALA A 3 20.33 -14.92 12.19
CA ALA A 3 20.12 -13.52 11.91
C ALA A 3 18.61 -13.22 12.03
N TYR A 4 18.26 -12.14 12.71
CA TYR A 4 16.87 -11.67 12.73
C TYR A 4 16.40 -11.39 11.30
N PRO A 5 15.12 -11.65 10.97
CA PRO A 5 14.54 -11.25 9.69
C PRO A 5 14.80 -9.77 9.39
N GLU A 6 15.16 -9.47 8.14
CA GLU A 6 15.49 -8.12 7.69
C GLU A 6 14.37 -7.12 7.99
N ASP A 7 13.10 -7.55 7.89
CA ASP A 7 11.93 -6.72 8.17
C ASP A 7 11.95 -6.07 9.57
N TYR A 8 12.64 -6.68 10.55
CA TYR A 8 12.75 -6.15 11.91
C TYR A 8 13.85 -5.12 12.10
N VAL A 9 14.85 -5.11 11.22
CA VAL A 9 16.02 -4.22 11.30
C VAL A 9 15.97 -3.12 10.23
N ALA A 10 15.18 -3.32 9.18
CA ALA A 10 14.98 -2.36 8.12
C ALA A 10 14.22 -1.11 8.61
N HIS A 11 14.64 0.05 8.11
CA HIS A 11 13.97 1.32 8.37
C HIS A 11 12.54 1.31 7.83
N ASN A 12 11.58 1.64 8.69
CA ASN A 12 10.19 1.77 8.28
C ASN A 12 9.94 3.14 7.63
N LEU A 13 10.00 3.16 6.29
CA LEU A 13 9.70 4.34 5.48
C LEU A 13 8.36 4.19 4.74
N PRO A 14 7.59 5.29 4.56
CA PRO A 14 6.35 5.24 3.79
C PRO A 14 6.54 4.60 2.43
N PHE A 15 5.74 3.58 2.16
CA PHE A 15 5.82 2.87 0.89
C PHE A 15 4.96 3.57 -0.17
N ILE A 16 5.59 3.94 -1.30
CA ILE A 16 4.94 4.43 -2.51
C ILE A 16 5.18 3.42 -3.62
N ALA A 17 4.09 2.92 -4.22
CA ALA A 17 4.14 2.04 -5.38
C ALA A 17 4.11 2.89 -6.66
N LEU A 18 5.10 2.72 -7.54
CA LEU A 18 5.20 3.39 -8.83
C LEU A 18 4.65 2.47 -9.92
N ALA A 19 3.55 2.84 -10.55
CA ALA A 19 2.86 2.03 -11.55
C ALA A 19 2.88 2.70 -12.91
N GLY A 20 2.99 1.93 -13.99
CA GLY A 20 3.02 2.47 -15.35
C GLY A 20 4.40 2.96 -15.83
N LEU A 21 5.44 2.86 -15.01
CA LEU A 21 6.85 2.98 -15.42
C LEU A 21 7.40 1.61 -15.83
N PRO A 22 8.53 1.56 -16.57
CA PRO A 22 9.24 0.31 -16.82
C PRO A 22 9.54 -0.41 -15.50
N THR A 23 9.49 -1.74 -15.53
CA THR A 23 9.91 -2.53 -14.38
C THR A 23 11.42 -2.56 -14.37
N SER A 24 12.05 -2.01 -13.32
CA SER A 24 13.45 -2.31 -13.05
C SER A 24 13.56 -3.81 -12.86
N ASP A 25 14.49 -4.48 -13.55
CA ASP A 25 14.79 -5.91 -13.42
C ASP A 25 15.39 -6.28 -12.03
N SER A 26 14.92 -5.65 -10.96
CA SER A 26 15.14 -6.09 -9.59
C SER A 26 14.06 -7.09 -9.20
N SER A 27 14.28 -8.35 -9.59
CA SER A 27 13.74 -9.53 -8.91
C SER A 27 12.27 -9.44 -8.47
N THR A 28 11.36 -9.46 -9.44
CA THR A 28 10.11 -10.20 -9.22
C THR A 28 10.33 -11.67 -9.54
N ASP A 29 11.51 -12.21 -9.19
CA ASP A 29 11.62 -13.63 -8.96
C ASP A 29 10.95 -13.84 -7.61
N ALA A 30 9.66 -14.16 -7.68
CA ALA A 30 9.00 -14.87 -6.61
C ALA A 30 9.81 -16.16 -6.41
N SER A 31 10.85 -16.09 -5.58
CA SER A 31 11.39 -17.28 -4.95
C SER A 31 10.17 -18.04 -4.44
N PRO A 32 9.98 -19.33 -4.77
CA PRO A 32 8.85 -20.11 -4.32
C PRO A 32 9.04 -20.36 -2.83
N THR A 33 8.82 -19.34 -2.01
CA THR A 33 8.55 -19.53 -0.59
C THR A 33 7.29 -20.37 -0.51
N PRO A 34 7.28 -21.38 0.35
CA PRO A 34 6.30 -22.47 0.32
C PRO A 34 4.87 -21.92 0.31
N ALA A 35 3.96 -22.72 -0.24
CA ALA A 35 2.53 -22.48 -0.44
C ALA A 35 1.70 -22.12 0.83
N SER A 36 2.35 -21.66 1.89
CA SER A 36 1.81 -21.37 3.21
C SER A 36 1.94 -19.91 3.64
N ASN A 37 2.43 -18.97 2.82
CA ASN A 37 2.45 -17.56 3.22
C ASN A 37 1.01 -17.00 3.22
N PRO A 38 0.42 -16.64 4.38
CA PRO A 38 -0.96 -16.18 4.47
C PRO A 38 -1.22 -14.82 3.77
N LEU A 39 -0.17 -14.19 3.25
CA LEU A 39 -0.23 -12.98 2.43
C LEU A 39 -0.24 -13.27 0.91
N GLN A 40 -0.01 -14.51 0.49
CA GLN A 40 -0.06 -14.95 -0.90
C GLN A 40 -1.40 -15.66 -1.18
N GLY A 41 -2.13 -15.21 -2.21
CA GLY A 41 -3.44 -15.75 -2.60
C GLY A 41 -4.64 -14.98 -2.06
N GLY A 42 -5.72 -14.90 -2.85
CA GLY A 42 -7.01 -14.27 -2.46
C GLY A 42 -6.99 -12.74 -2.27
N GLY A 43 -5.90 -12.08 -2.64
CA GLY A 43 -5.74 -10.63 -2.62
C GLY A 43 -6.46 -9.91 -3.77
N LEU A 44 -6.75 -8.62 -3.61
CA LEU A 44 -7.30 -7.80 -4.70
C LEU A 44 -6.18 -7.45 -5.67
N LYS A 45 -6.29 -7.92 -6.91
CA LYS A 45 -5.39 -7.57 -8.01
C LYS A 45 -5.90 -6.32 -8.73
N ILE A 46 -5.02 -5.35 -8.92
CA ILE A 46 -5.22 -4.24 -9.84
C ILE A 46 -4.42 -4.56 -11.10
N THR A 47 -5.04 -4.36 -12.26
CA THR A 47 -4.41 -4.53 -13.57
C THR A 47 -4.69 -3.28 -14.38
N ASP A 48 -3.62 -2.66 -14.85
CA ASP A 48 -3.65 -1.56 -15.81
C ASP A 48 -3.48 -2.14 -17.23
N ASN A 49 -4.45 -1.88 -18.11
CA ASN A 49 -4.43 -2.35 -19.50
C ASN A 49 -3.85 -1.32 -20.48
N SER A 50 -3.61 -0.08 -20.04
CA SER A 50 -2.99 0.98 -20.86
C SER A 50 -1.51 0.69 -21.11
N PRO A 51 -0.91 1.05 -22.28
CA PRO A 51 0.52 0.82 -22.55
C PRO A 51 1.39 1.52 -21.49
N PRO A 52 2.56 0.96 -21.11
CA PRO A 52 3.37 1.58 -20.07
C PRO A 52 3.99 2.84 -20.67
N LEU A 53 4.46 3.75 -19.82
CA LEU A 53 5.39 4.75 -20.32
C LEU A 53 6.59 4.02 -20.91
N SER A 54 6.92 4.37 -22.14
CA SER A 54 7.95 3.73 -22.94
C SER A 54 8.87 4.80 -23.50
N GLY A 55 10.17 4.51 -23.56
CA GLY A 55 11.18 5.41 -24.10
C GLY A 55 12.12 5.99 -23.04
N PRO A 56 13.17 6.72 -23.46
CA PRO A 56 14.26 7.16 -22.58
C PRO A 56 13.82 8.05 -21.41
N HIS A 57 12.75 8.83 -21.59
CA HIS A 57 12.19 9.66 -20.53
C HIS A 57 11.55 8.81 -19.42
N ALA A 58 10.98 7.64 -19.75
CA ALA A 58 10.32 6.77 -18.78
C ALA A 58 11.35 6.12 -17.85
N ASP A 59 12.47 5.69 -18.43
CA ASP A 59 13.64 5.19 -17.70
C ASP A 59 14.24 6.29 -16.83
N SER A 60 14.40 7.51 -17.37
CA SER A 60 14.93 8.65 -16.62
C SER A 60 14.05 9.01 -15.41
N ILE A 61 12.73 9.05 -15.59
CA ILE A 61 11.77 9.29 -14.49
C ILE A 61 11.91 8.20 -13.44
N LEU A 62 11.93 6.93 -13.84
CA LEU A 62 12.07 5.81 -12.92
C LEU A 62 13.38 5.90 -12.13
N ASP A 63 14.49 6.12 -12.81
CA ASP A 63 15.81 6.25 -12.21
C ASP A 63 15.87 7.42 -11.23
N GLU A 64 15.26 8.56 -11.55
CA GLU A 64 15.18 9.71 -10.65
C GLU A 64 14.41 9.37 -9.37
N PHE A 65 13.22 8.76 -9.50
CA PHE A 65 12.47 8.32 -8.33
C PHE A 65 13.29 7.32 -7.52
N LEU A 66 13.86 6.28 -8.14
CA LEU A 66 14.64 5.27 -7.42
C LEU A 66 15.93 5.83 -6.79
N ARG A 67 16.52 6.91 -7.33
CA ARG A 67 17.65 7.59 -6.69
C ARG A 67 17.28 8.23 -5.35
N THR A 68 16.01 8.65 -5.21
CA THR A 68 15.48 9.18 -3.94
C THR A 68 15.00 8.09 -2.97
N HIS A 69 15.15 6.81 -3.33
CA HIS A 69 14.75 5.68 -2.51
C HIS A 69 15.51 5.66 -1.17
N GLY A 70 14.76 5.53 -0.08
CA GLY A 70 15.29 5.77 1.26
C GLY A 70 15.89 4.58 2.00
N ALA A 71 15.94 3.37 1.42
CA ALA A 71 16.39 2.18 2.16
C ALA A 71 17.82 2.26 2.72
N SER A 72 18.71 3.05 2.11
CA SER A 72 20.09 3.24 2.56
C SER A 72 20.27 4.47 3.48
N LEU A 73 19.19 5.18 3.82
CA LEU A 73 19.28 6.41 4.59
C LEU A 73 19.60 6.15 6.06
N SER A 74 20.52 6.95 6.62
CA SER A 74 20.78 6.95 8.06
C SER A 74 19.67 7.65 8.83
N TRP A 75 19.46 7.23 10.08
CA TRP A 75 18.49 7.83 11.00
C TRP A 75 18.98 9.13 11.68
N SER A 76 19.98 9.81 11.10
CA SER A 76 20.57 11.00 11.69
C SER A 76 19.78 12.28 11.33
N GLU A 77 19.74 13.25 12.25
CA GLU A 77 19.17 14.58 11.98
C GLU A 77 19.87 15.28 10.80
N GLN A 78 21.18 15.05 10.65
CA GLN A 78 21.96 15.54 9.51
C GLN A 78 21.43 14.98 8.19
N ALA A 79 21.17 13.67 8.12
CA ALA A 79 20.59 13.06 6.92
C ALA A 79 19.17 13.59 6.64
N LEU A 80 18.39 13.98 7.65
CA LEU A 80 17.08 14.65 7.44
C LEU A 80 17.23 16.07 6.87
N ALA A 81 18.20 16.85 7.35
CA ALA A 81 18.48 18.18 6.85
C ALA A 81 18.96 18.18 5.39
N GLU A 82 19.81 17.21 5.03
CA GLU A 82 20.32 17.02 3.66
C GLU A 82 19.20 16.69 2.65
N ARG A 83 18.09 16.11 3.13
CA ARG A 83 16.92 15.73 2.30
C ARG A 83 15.95 16.88 2.03
N SER A 84 16.37 18.14 2.24
CA SER A 84 15.52 19.32 2.04
C SER A 84 14.16 19.22 2.76
N GLY A 85 14.17 18.62 3.96
CA GLY A 85 12.99 18.41 4.79
C GLY A 85 12.11 17.20 4.44
N LEU A 86 12.55 16.30 3.54
CA LEU A 86 11.83 15.06 3.22
C LEU A 86 12.12 13.93 4.22
N ILE A 87 11.08 13.23 4.67
CA ILE A 87 11.19 12.12 5.64
C ILE A 87 11.81 10.83 5.07
N GLY A 88 12.01 10.76 3.74
CA GLY A 88 12.44 9.57 3.03
C GLY A 88 11.29 8.63 2.69
N PHE A 89 11.40 7.90 1.59
CA PHE A 89 10.33 7.03 1.07
C PHE A 89 10.89 5.69 0.62
N LYS A 90 10.12 4.62 0.82
CA LYS A 90 10.36 3.36 0.13
C LYS A 90 9.61 3.40 -1.19
N LEU A 91 10.36 3.32 -2.28
CA LEU A 91 9.84 3.40 -3.65
C LEU A 91 10.07 2.06 -4.36
N SER A 92 9.06 1.56 -5.07
CA SER A 92 9.17 0.31 -5.84
C SER A 92 8.34 0.42 -7.12
N SER A 93 8.93 0.07 -8.26
CA SER A 93 8.21 -0.08 -9.52
C SER A 93 7.40 -1.38 -9.50
N VAL A 94 6.09 -1.27 -9.63
CA VAL A 94 5.15 -2.41 -9.56
C VAL A 94 4.58 -2.79 -10.93
N GLY A 95 5.15 -2.24 -12.00
CA GLY A 95 4.68 -2.46 -13.37
C GLY A 95 3.20 -2.10 -13.53
N ARG A 96 2.44 -2.96 -14.21
CA ARG A 96 1.00 -2.77 -14.47
C ARG A 96 0.09 -3.66 -13.65
N SER A 97 0.64 -4.49 -12.76
CA SER A 97 -0.19 -5.28 -11.88
C SER A 97 0.33 -5.27 -10.47
N PHE A 98 -0.54 -4.83 -9.57
CA PHE A 98 -0.27 -4.80 -8.14
C PHE A 98 -1.29 -5.65 -7.41
N VAL A 99 -0.81 -6.51 -6.51
CA VAL A 99 -1.66 -7.42 -5.72
C VAL A 99 -1.65 -6.96 -4.27
N PHE A 100 -2.78 -6.43 -3.81
CA PHE A 100 -2.97 -6.16 -2.38
C PHE A 100 -3.13 -7.47 -1.62
N PRO A 101 -2.54 -7.63 -0.42
CA PRO A 101 -2.70 -8.83 0.38
C PRO A 101 -4.15 -8.99 0.87
N PRO A 102 -4.61 -10.21 1.19
CA PRO A 102 -5.93 -10.43 1.75
C PRO A 102 -6.10 -9.71 3.10
N ARG A 103 -7.23 -8.99 3.27
CA ARG A 103 -7.56 -8.30 4.54
C ARG A 103 -8.08 -9.23 5.61
N LYS A 104 -8.80 -10.26 5.20
CA LYS A 104 -9.50 -11.24 6.05
C LYS A 104 -8.95 -12.64 5.74
N ALA A 105 -8.80 -13.46 6.77
CA ALA A 105 -8.44 -14.87 6.61
C ALA A 105 -9.50 -15.61 5.79
N ALA A 106 -9.10 -16.68 5.11
CA ALA A 106 -10.05 -17.57 4.46
C ALA A 106 -11.04 -18.14 5.49
N PRO A 107 -12.34 -18.29 5.13
CA PRO A 107 -13.28 -18.95 6.01
C PRO A 107 -12.82 -20.39 6.29
N PRO A 108 -13.05 -20.91 7.51
CA PRO A 108 -12.75 -22.31 7.80
C PRO A 108 -13.55 -23.22 6.85
N PRO A 109 -12.99 -24.37 6.42
CA PRO A 109 -13.71 -25.30 5.58
C PRO A 109 -15.00 -25.74 6.28
N ILE A 110 -16.13 -25.64 5.59
CA ILE A 110 -17.42 -26.12 6.08
C ILE A 110 -17.32 -27.64 6.14
N VAL A 111 -16.99 -28.19 7.30
CA VAL A 111 -17.16 -29.62 7.54
C VAL A 111 -18.66 -29.89 7.63
N PRO A 112 -19.24 -30.78 6.81
CA PRO A 112 -20.64 -31.16 6.98
C PRO A 112 -20.79 -31.76 8.37
N SER A 113 -21.61 -31.12 9.21
CA SER A 113 -21.85 -31.58 10.57
C SER A 113 -22.59 -32.92 10.52
N GLN A 114 -21.88 -34.01 10.84
CA GLN A 114 -22.53 -35.26 11.28
C GLN A 114 -23.04 -35.04 12.71
N SER A 115 -24.13 -34.29 12.84
CA SER A 115 -24.87 -34.18 14.10
C SER A 115 -26.20 -34.95 13.95
N PRO A 116 -26.59 -35.80 14.93
CA PRO A 116 -27.86 -36.52 14.88
C PRO A 116 -29.06 -35.57 14.76
N PRO A 117 -30.16 -35.99 14.12
CA PRO A 117 -31.31 -35.14 13.84
C PRO A 117 -32.19 -34.99 15.08
N ALA A 118 -31.76 -34.22 16.09
CA ALA A 118 -32.60 -33.95 17.28
C ALA A 118 -32.27 -32.66 18.05
N SER A 119 -31.37 -31.80 17.58
CA SER A 119 -31.09 -30.53 18.26
C SER A 119 -31.74 -29.35 17.51
N PRO A 120 -32.46 -28.46 18.20
CA PRO A 120 -33.07 -27.30 17.56
C PRO A 120 -31.98 -26.45 16.91
N ASN A 121 -32.11 -26.23 15.60
CA ASN A 121 -31.20 -25.43 14.78
C ASN A 121 -30.90 -24.08 15.47
N PRO A 122 -29.64 -23.80 15.85
CA PRO A 122 -29.22 -22.42 15.94
C PRO A 122 -29.08 -21.93 14.49
N SER A 123 -30.15 -21.38 13.94
CA SER A 123 -30.11 -20.49 12.78
C SER A 123 -29.42 -19.17 13.13
N SER A 124 -28.32 -19.21 13.87
CA SER A 124 -27.40 -18.09 13.92
C SER A 124 -26.48 -18.25 12.71
N SER A 125 -26.79 -17.46 11.69
CA SER A 125 -25.77 -16.89 10.82
C SER A 125 -24.70 -16.25 11.70
N THR A 126 -23.78 -17.06 12.23
CA THR A 126 -22.56 -16.55 12.81
C THR A 126 -21.81 -15.97 11.62
N SER A 127 -21.99 -14.67 11.40
CA SER A 127 -21.07 -13.89 10.61
C SER A 127 -19.73 -14.10 11.29
N HIS A 128 -18.96 -15.08 10.83
CA HIS A 128 -17.61 -15.28 11.29
C HIS A 128 -16.91 -13.99 10.93
N ASP A 129 -16.70 -13.12 11.92
CA ASP A 129 -15.92 -11.91 11.75
C ASP A 129 -14.49 -12.35 11.46
N LEU A 130 -14.21 -12.58 10.18
CA LEU A 130 -12.91 -13.07 9.74
C LEU A 130 -11.88 -12.01 10.08
N HIS A 131 -10.93 -12.39 10.94
CA HIS A 131 -9.82 -11.54 11.34
C HIS A 131 -8.74 -11.51 10.25
N SER A 132 -7.75 -10.65 10.42
CA SER A 132 -6.61 -10.60 9.50
C SER A 132 -5.89 -11.96 9.46
N PRO A 133 -5.33 -12.38 8.31
CA PRO A 133 -4.51 -13.61 8.24
C PRO A 133 -3.28 -13.59 9.16
N LEU A 134 -2.84 -12.42 9.62
CA LEU A 134 -1.73 -12.23 10.57
C LEU A 134 -2.19 -12.05 12.03
N SER A 135 -3.46 -12.28 12.31
CA SER A 135 -4.06 -12.19 13.64
C SER A 135 -3.85 -13.50 14.40
N PRO A 136 -3.59 -13.48 15.71
CA PRO A 136 -3.53 -14.70 16.51
C PRO A 136 -4.91 -15.37 16.65
N LEU A 137 -5.97 -14.69 16.18
CA LEU A 137 -7.33 -15.21 16.10
C LEU A 137 -7.62 -15.97 14.80
N SER A 138 -6.70 -15.99 13.85
CA SER A 138 -6.87 -16.66 12.57
C SER A 138 -6.07 -17.98 12.58
N PRO A 139 -6.71 -19.15 12.46
CA PRO A 139 -6.02 -20.45 12.51
C PRO A 139 -4.89 -20.63 11.48
N SER A 140 -4.97 -19.95 10.33
CA SER A 140 -3.92 -19.95 9.30
C SER A 140 -2.76 -19.01 9.60
N SER A 141 -2.78 -18.30 10.74
CA SER A 141 -1.76 -17.34 11.10
C SER A 141 -0.54 -18.01 11.72
N PRO A 142 0.70 -17.57 11.41
CA PRO A 142 1.90 -18.09 12.06
C PRO A 142 1.99 -17.73 13.55
N VAL A 143 1.15 -16.82 14.04
CA VAL A 143 1.08 -16.41 15.45
C VAL A 143 -0.20 -16.90 16.13
N PHE A 144 -0.92 -17.83 15.51
CA PHE A 144 -2.04 -18.49 16.15
C PHE A 144 -1.52 -19.50 17.19
N PRO A 145 -2.12 -19.61 18.38
CA PRO A 145 -3.28 -18.87 18.89
C PRO A 145 -2.93 -17.66 19.79
N ASP A 146 -1.67 -17.53 20.22
CA ASP A 146 -1.23 -16.61 21.27
C ASP A 146 0.10 -15.89 20.99
N GLY A 147 0.58 -15.93 19.75
CA GLY A 147 1.80 -15.21 19.37
C GLY A 147 1.62 -13.68 19.40
N LEU A 148 2.71 -12.97 19.67
CA LEU A 148 2.72 -11.49 19.76
C LEU A 148 2.84 -10.83 18.39
N MET A 149 3.93 -11.02 17.66
CA MET A 149 4.12 -10.37 16.36
C MET A 149 4.88 -11.29 15.41
N THR A 150 4.63 -11.12 14.12
CA THR A 150 5.30 -11.83 13.04
C THR A 150 6.00 -10.80 12.13
N PRO A 151 7.19 -11.09 11.59
CA PRO A 151 7.85 -10.19 10.63
C PRO A 151 6.98 -9.93 9.40
N LEU A 152 6.10 -10.87 9.04
CA LEU A 152 5.11 -10.71 7.97
C LEU A 152 4.19 -9.50 8.17
N TRP A 153 3.96 -9.07 9.43
CA TRP A 153 3.17 -7.87 9.71
C TRP A 153 3.92 -6.59 9.33
N LEU A 154 5.24 -6.55 9.54
CA LEU A 154 6.08 -5.42 9.11
C LEU A 154 6.23 -5.44 7.60
N ALA A 155 6.62 -6.58 7.02
CA ALA A 155 6.73 -6.78 5.58
C ALA A 155 5.48 -6.31 4.83
N LYS A 156 4.29 -6.58 5.40
CA LYS A 156 3.00 -6.12 4.87
C LYS A 156 2.95 -4.60 4.70
N HIS A 157 3.43 -3.81 5.66
CA HIS A 157 3.43 -2.35 5.61
C HIS A 157 4.66 -1.77 4.91
N GLN A 158 5.77 -2.51 4.85
CA GLN A 158 7.01 -2.10 4.18
C GLN A 158 6.98 -2.32 2.67
N SER A 159 6.27 -3.32 2.15
CA SER A 159 6.35 -3.67 0.71
C SER A 159 5.05 -4.11 0.05
N ARG A 160 3.99 -4.45 0.81
CA ARG A 160 2.76 -5.03 0.23
C ARG A 160 1.55 -4.10 0.24
N ILE A 161 1.58 -3.04 1.04
CA ILE A 161 0.48 -2.06 1.12
C ILE A 161 1.09 -0.67 1.03
N PRO A 162 0.98 -0.02 -0.14
CA PRO A 162 1.47 1.34 -0.27
C PRO A 162 0.58 2.31 0.51
N ALA A 163 1.21 3.33 1.10
CA ALA A 163 0.51 4.52 1.58
C ALA A 163 -0.06 5.29 0.37
N VAL A 164 0.71 5.38 -0.72
CA VAL A 164 0.34 6.01 -1.99
C VAL A 164 0.62 5.07 -3.15
N TYR A 165 -0.39 4.87 -4.01
CA TYR A 165 -0.23 4.26 -5.32
C TYR A 165 -0.12 5.40 -6.34
N LEU A 166 1.07 5.58 -6.92
CA LEU A 166 1.38 6.63 -7.89
C LEU A 166 1.43 6.01 -9.29
N SER A 167 0.43 6.30 -10.12
CA SER A 167 0.41 5.87 -11.51
C SER A 167 1.00 6.92 -12.43
N PHE A 168 1.70 6.48 -13.46
CA PHE A 168 2.21 7.31 -14.54
C PHE A 168 1.39 7.01 -15.79
N GLN A 169 0.90 8.04 -16.46
CA GLN A 169 0.04 7.91 -17.63
C GLN A 169 0.46 8.93 -18.69
N THR A 170 0.45 8.53 -19.95
CA THR A 170 0.70 9.44 -21.06
C THR A 170 -0.52 10.33 -21.29
N LEU A 171 -0.29 11.64 -21.42
CA LEU A 171 -1.26 12.60 -21.93
C LEU A 171 -0.93 12.85 -23.41
N ASP A 172 -1.65 12.15 -24.29
CA ASP A 172 -1.43 12.18 -25.73
C ASP A 172 -1.84 13.54 -26.34
N SER A 173 -1.28 13.85 -27.51
CA SER A 173 -1.68 14.99 -28.32
C SER A 173 -3.12 14.91 -28.79
N ASP A 174 -3.62 13.70 -29.08
CA ASP A 174 -5.00 13.49 -29.55
C ASP A 174 -6.02 13.63 -28.40
N PRO A 175 -6.90 14.66 -28.42
CA PRO A 175 -7.94 14.84 -27.40
C PRO A 175 -8.94 13.68 -27.31
N ASN A 176 -9.07 12.85 -28.35
CA ASN A 176 -9.99 11.70 -28.32
C ASN A 176 -9.58 10.66 -27.27
N THR A 177 -8.29 10.60 -26.93
CA THR A 177 -7.76 9.67 -25.93
C THR A 177 -8.10 10.08 -24.49
N ASP A 178 -8.46 11.36 -24.26
CA ASP A 178 -8.76 11.90 -22.92
C ASP A 178 -9.91 11.18 -22.23
N THR A 179 -10.91 10.72 -22.99
CA THR A 179 -12.06 10.01 -22.44
C THR A 179 -11.66 8.64 -21.90
N ALA A 180 -10.79 7.93 -22.63
CA ALA A 180 -10.24 6.66 -22.19
C ALA A 180 -9.35 6.85 -20.94
N LEU A 181 -8.50 7.87 -20.94
CA LEU A 181 -7.64 8.22 -19.81
C LEU A 181 -8.44 8.54 -18.54
N LYS A 182 -9.48 9.39 -18.63
CA LYS A 182 -10.38 9.71 -17.51
C LYS A 182 -11.05 8.48 -16.92
N THR A 183 -11.52 7.57 -17.80
CA THR A 183 -12.16 6.32 -17.39
C THR A 183 -11.16 5.44 -16.66
N HIS A 184 -9.96 5.28 -17.23
CA HIS A 184 -8.89 4.48 -16.66
C HIS A 184 -8.44 4.97 -15.26
N ILE A 185 -8.22 6.28 -15.10
CA ILE A 185 -7.84 6.88 -13.81
C ILE A 185 -8.92 6.63 -12.76
N ASN A 186 -10.19 6.79 -13.11
CA ASN A 186 -11.31 6.55 -12.20
C ASN A 186 -11.46 5.06 -11.83
N ASP A 187 -11.28 4.16 -12.79
CA ASP A 187 -11.35 2.72 -12.55
C ASP A 187 -10.25 2.24 -11.61
N THR A 188 -9.02 2.72 -11.81
CA THR A 188 -7.89 2.44 -10.92
C THR A 188 -8.14 2.98 -9.52
N ARG A 189 -8.60 4.24 -9.39
CA ARG A 189 -8.97 4.84 -8.10
C ARG A 189 -10.04 4.00 -7.39
N ASN A 190 -11.08 3.58 -8.11
CA ASN A 190 -12.17 2.77 -7.59
C ASN A 190 -11.68 1.37 -7.18
N ALA A 191 -10.75 0.76 -7.93
CA ALA A 191 -10.13 -0.51 -7.58
C ALA A 191 -9.32 -0.40 -6.28
N ILE A 192 -8.51 0.65 -6.12
CA ILE A 192 -7.76 0.93 -4.89
C ILE A 192 -8.74 1.10 -3.72
N ALA A 193 -9.85 1.82 -3.91
CA ALA A 193 -10.86 1.99 -2.86
C ALA A 193 -11.48 0.65 -2.42
N ARG A 194 -11.79 -0.25 -3.38
CA ARG A 194 -12.29 -1.61 -3.10
C ARG A 194 -11.32 -2.48 -2.30
N SER A 195 -10.01 -2.21 -2.36
CA SER A 195 -9.01 -2.93 -1.54
C SER A 195 -9.28 -2.80 -0.05
N GLY A 196 -9.86 -1.67 0.39
CA GLY A 196 -10.17 -1.38 1.78
C GLY A 196 -8.95 -1.08 2.67
N PHE A 197 -7.75 -0.93 2.08
CA PHE A 197 -6.52 -0.55 2.80
C PHE A 197 -6.36 0.96 3.00
N LYS A 198 -7.24 1.78 2.41
CA LYS A 198 -7.17 3.25 2.42
C LYS A 198 -5.91 3.83 1.78
N THR A 199 -5.20 3.03 0.97
CA THR A 199 -4.15 3.51 0.07
C THR A 199 -4.66 4.70 -0.73
N ARG A 200 -3.86 5.76 -0.78
CA ARG A 200 -4.16 6.99 -1.52
C ARG A 200 -3.75 6.79 -2.97
N TYR A 201 -4.48 7.40 -3.88
CA TYR A 201 -4.20 7.32 -5.32
C TYR A 201 -3.73 8.69 -5.80
N ALA A 202 -2.63 8.69 -6.55
CA ALA A 202 -2.10 9.85 -7.24
C ALA A 202 -1.70 9.45 -8.66
N VAL A 203 -1.72 10.42 -9.58
CA VAL A 203 -1.34 10.25 -10.98
C VAL A 203 -0.33 11.31 -11.39
N VAL A 204 0.66 10.91 -12.18
CA VAL A 204 1.53 11.78 -12.95
C VAL A 204 1.14 11.66 -14.41
N LEU A 205 0.67 12.75 -15.00
CA LEU A 205 0.42 12.86 -16.43
C LEU A 205 1.72 13.30 -17.10
N VAL A 206 2.20 12.52 -18.07
CA VAL A 206 3.42 12.81 -18.80
C VAL A 206 3.04 13.18 -20.23
N SER A 207 3.41 14.38 -20.66
CA SER A 207 3.23 14.86 -22.04
C SER A 207 4.58 14.98 -22.74
N ASP A 208 4.59 14.74 -24.04
CA ASP A 208 5.81 14.81 -24.88
C ASP A 208 5.57 15.68 -26.12
N ASP A 209 4.70 16.69 -26.04
CA ASP A 209 4.29 17.43 -27.24
C ASP A 209 4.37 18.95 -27.11
N ALA A 210 5.37 19.51 -27.78
CA ALA A 210 5.53 20.94 -28.02
C ALA A 210 4.54 21.52 -29.05
N ALA A 211 3.74 20.70 -29.74
CA ALA A 211 2.85 21.12 -30.82
C ALA A 211 1.41 21.47 -30.37
N ILE A 212 1.03 21.18 -29.13
CA ILE A 212 -0.27 21.58 -28.58
C ILE A 212 -0.22 23.05 -28.17
N SER A 213 -1.24 23.83 -28.54
CA SER A 213 -1.31 25.21 -28.04
C SER A 213 -1.38 25.19 -26.50
N PRO A 214 -0.61 26.03 -25.78
CA PRO A 214 -0.60 26.02 -24.31
C PRO A 214 -1.99 26.22 -23.68
N LEU A 215 -2.86 26.96 -24.36
CA LEU A 215 -4.23 27.22 -23.91
C LEU A 215 -5.11 25.97 -24.02
N ASP A 216 -5.03 25.24 -25.13
CA ASP A 216 -5.80 24.01 -25.32
C ASP A 216 -5.32 22.91 -24.36
N PHE A 217 -4.01 22.87 -24.08
CA PHE A 217 -3.43 21.94 -23.13
C PHE A 217 -3.97 22.15 -21.70
N GLU A 218 -3.96 23.39 -21.21
CA GLU A 218 -4.45 23.73 -19.87
C GLU A 218 -5.96 23.42 -19.72
N GLU A 219 -6.76 23.67 -20.76
CA GLU A 219 -8.18 23.32 -20.74
C GLU A 219 -8.39 21.80 -20.66
N ARG A 220 -7.63 21.02 -21.44
CA ARG A 220 -7.67 19.55 -21.40
C ARG A 220 -7.26 19.01 -20.03
N LEU A 221 -6.15 19.51 -19.48
CA LEU A 221 -5.66 19.11 -18.16
C LEU A 221 -6.68 19.45 -17.06
N ALA A 222 -7.28 20.65 -17.10
CA ALA A 222 -8.35 21.05 -16.18
C ALA A 222 -9.60 20.16 -16.30
N ASN A 223 -9.97 19.77 -17.51
CA ASN A 223 -11.08 18.85 -17.77
C ASN A 223 -10.81 17.46 -17.17
N ILE A 224 -9.60 16.91 -17.38
CA ILE A 224 -9.18 15.62 -16.79
C ILE A 224 -9.21 15.69 -15.25
N ARG A 225 -8.66 16.74 -14.65
CA ARG A 225 -8.68 16.95 -13.19
C ARG A 225 -10.10 16.99 -12.63
N ARG A 226 -11.00 17.73 -13.30
CA ARG A 226 -12.41 17.81 -12.91
C ARG A 226 -13.11 16.46 -13.00
N ALA A 227 -12.92 15.72 -14.09
CA ALA A 227 -13.55 14.43 -14.33
C ALA A 227 -13.03 13.31 -13.41
N THR A 228 -11.78 13.41 -12.95
CA THR A 228 -11.14 12.42 -12.06
C THR A 228 -11.22 12.80 -10.59
N SER A 229 -11.68 14.01 -10.27
CA SER A 229 -11.77 14.56 -8.90
C SER A 229 -10.46 14.43 -8.10
N LEU A 230 -9.33 14.45 -8.79
CA LEU A 230 -8.01 14.42 -8.17
C LEU A 230 -7.57 15.86 -7.88
N ASP A 231 -7.03 16.06 -6.69
CA ASP A 231 -6.46 17.34 -6.28
C ASP A 231 -5.16 17.61 -7.08
N PRO A 232 -5.04 18.76 -7.77
CA PRO A 232 -3.87 19.10 -8.58
C PRO A 232 -2.56 19.23 -7.80
N LYS A 233 -2.62 19.53 -6.50
CA LYS A 233 -1.45 19.78 -5.67
C LYS A 233 -0.93 18.53 -4.99
N ILE A 234 -1.81 17.57 -4.68
CA ILE A 234 -1.43 16.38 -3.89
C ILE A 234 -1.66 15.04 -4.59
N SER A 235 -2.32 15.01 -5.76
CA SER A 235 -2.70 13.75 -6.40
C SER A 235 -2.80 13.75 -7.93
N CYS A 236 -2.68 14.89 -8.61
CA CYS A 236 -2.66 14.96 -10.07
C CYS A 236 -1.57 15.92 -10.55
N PHE A 237 -0.39 15.34 -10.74
CA PHE A 237 0.81 16.03 -11.21
C PHE A 237 0.89 15.96 -12.73
N HIS A 238 1.61 16.91 -13.31
CA HIS A 238 1.91 16.95 -14.75
C HIS A 238 3.41 17.16 -14.90
N TYR A 239 4.02 16.39 -15.81
CA TYR A 239 5.41 16.49 -16.22
C TYR A 239 5.45 16.64 -17.73
N ASP A 240 6.05 17.73 -18.19
CA ASP A 240 6.28 17.97 -19.61
C ASP A 240 7.72 17.57 -19.97
N VAL A 241 7.84 16.59 -20.86
CA VAL A 241 9.14 16.07 -21.33
C VAL A 241 9.81 17.07 -22.29
N SER A 242 9.01 17.87 -23.00
CA SER A 242 9.50 18.81 -24.02
C SER A 242 10.00 20.14 -23.44
N ASP A 243 9.62 20.47 -22.20
CA ASP A 243 9.99 21.73 -21.58
C ASP A 243 11.42 21.69 -21.02
N SER A 244 12.34 22.36 -21.71
CA SER A 244 13.74 22.54 -21.27
C SER A 244 13.90 23.19 -19.90
N GLN A 245 12.87 23.88 -19.37
CA GLN A 245 12.90 24.48 -18.03
C GLN A 245 12.47 23.50 -16.94
N THR A 246 11.81 22.40 -17.29
CA THR A 246 11.31 21.42 -16.34
C THR A 246 12.43 20.45 -15.95
N ASP A 247 13.12 20.78 -14.86
CA ASP A 247 14.15 19.93 -14.26
C ASP A 247 13.52 18.71 -13.56
N LEU A 248 13.85 17.51 -14.03
CA LEU A 248 13.29 16.24 -13.55
C LEU A 248 13.55 16.00 -12.03
N PRO A 249 14.77 16.16 -11.50
CA PRO A 249 15.03 16.14 -10.06
C PRO A 249 14.13 17.08 -9.26
N THR A 250 13.97 18.33 -9.72
CA THR A 250 13.10 19.30 -9.07
C THR A 250 11.63 18.87 -9.10
N PHE A 251 11.17 18.33 -10.23
CA PHE A 251 9.83 17.76 -10.37
C PHE A 251 9.60 16.60 -9.38
N VAL A 252 10.49 15.61 -9.34
CA VAL A 252 10.39 14.46 -8.43
C VAL A 252 10.38 14.91 -6.97
N SER A 253 11.27 15.84 -6.60
CA SER A 253 11.30 16.44 -5.26
C SER A 253 9.98 17.13 -4.90
N SER A 254 9.39 17.87 -5.85
CA SER A 254 8.08 18.51 -5.69
C SER A 254 6.96 17.49 -5.46
N VAL A 255 6.91 16.42 -6.26
CA VAL A 255 5.93 15.33 -6.10
C VAL A 255 6.07 14.67 -4.73
N LEU A 256 7.28 14.29 -4.33
CA LEU A 256 7.51 13.64 -3.03
C LEU A 256 7.18 14.56 -1.86
N ARG A 257 7.47 15.85 -1.97
CA ARG A 257 7.09 16.87 -0.97
C ARG A 257 5.58 17.00 -0.85
N ALA A 258 4.85 16.97 -1.96
CA ALA A 258 3.40 16.98 -1.97
C ALA A 258 2.78 15.70 -1.37
N LEU A 259 3.41 14.54 -1.61
CA LEU A 259 2.95 13.24 -1.10
C LEU A 259 3.34 12.97 0.36
N GLN A 260 4.33 13.68 0.91
CA GLN A 260 4.74 13.54 2.30
C GLN A 260 3.59 13.66 3.31
N PRO A 261 2.81 14.77 3.34
CA PRO A 261 1.69 14.88 4.28
C PRO A 261 0.62 13.81 4.04
N VAL A 262 0.41 13.38 2.79
CA VAL A 262 -0.55 12.32 2.43
C VAL A 262 -0.12 10.98 3.06
N CYS A 263 1.19 10.68 3.02
CA CYS A 263 1.77 9.49 3.64
C CYS A 263 1.68 9.55 5.18
N ILE A 264 2.03 10.68 5.78
CA ILE A 264 1.95 10.89 7.24
C ILE A 264 0.51 10.67 7.72
N ASP A 265 -0.46 11.25 7.01
CA ASP A 265 -1.88 11.12 7.30
C ASP A 265 -2.37 9.67 7.26
N TYR A 266 -1.89 8.89 6.29
CA TYR A 266 -2.18 7.46 6.19
C TYR A 266 -1.76 6.71 7.46
N TYR A 267 -0.52 6.87 7.91
CA TYR A 267 -0.03 6.20 9.12
C TYR A 267 -0.63 6.78 10.41
N ARG A 268 -1.01 8.07 10.42
CA ARG A 268 -1.76 8.69 11.52
C ARG A 268 -3.13 8.04 11.69
N ASP A 269 -3.82 7.72 10.60
CA ASP A 269 -5.10 7.00 10.66
C ASP A 269 -4.94 5.57 11.20
N LEU A 270 -3.87 4.87 10.83
CA LEU A 270 -3.53 3.55 11.38
C LEU A 270 -3.17 3.62 12.88
N THR A 271 -2.51 4.69 13.29
CA THR A 271 -2.23 5.01 14.71
C THR A 271 -3.53 5.20 15.47
N LYS A 272 -4.45 6.05 14.99
CA LYS A 272 -5.78 6.26 15.60
C LYS A 272 -6.57 4.96 15.71
N HIS A 273 -6.51 4.11 14.68
CA HIS A 273 -7.16 2.79 14.69
C HIS A 273 -6.58 1.87 15.77
N SER A 274 -5.25 1.82 15.89
CA SER A 274 -4.57 0.97 16.87
C SER A 274 -4.81 1.46 18.31
N ARG A 275 -4.78 2.78 18.56
CA ARG A 275 -5.14 3.38 19.86
C ARG A 275 -6.56 3.01 20.28
N ARG A 276 -7.54 3.12 19.36
CA ARG A 276 -8.93 2.73 19.63
C ARG A 276 -9.07 1.24 19.95
N LYS A 277 -8.27 0.37 19.34
CA LYS A 277 -8.28 -1.07 19.64
C LYS A 277 -7.62 -1.41 20.97
N ARG A 278 -6.54 -0.71 21.33
CA ARG A 278 -5.86 -0.83 22.62
C ARG A 278 -6.75 -0.41 23.80
N GLY A 279 -7.53 0.67 23.63
CA GLY A 279 -8.42 1.17 24.67
C GLY A 279 -9.67 0.31 24.95
N ARG A 280 -9.77 -0.91 24.40
CA ARG A 280 -10.90 -1.81 24.64
C ARG A 280 -10.70 -2.55 25.96
N ALA A 281 -11.76 -2.64 26.77
CA ALA A 281 -11.74 -3.31 28.07
C ALA A 281 -11.66 -4.86 27.98
N ALA A 282 -11.97 -5.43 26.82
CA ALA A 282 -11.98 -6.88 26.60
C ALA A 282 -11.19 -7.26 25.34
N PRO A 283 -10.56 -8.46 25.31
CA PRO A 283 -9.91 -8.97 24.11
C PRO A 283 -10.92 -9.11 22.97
N PRO A 284 -10.48 -9.10 21.69
CA PRO A 284 -11.40 -9.31 20.58
C PRO A 284 -12.02 -10.72 20.65
N PRO A 285 -13.26 -10.89 20.16
CA PRO A 285 -13.95 -12.17 20.23
C PRO A 285 -13.17 -13.25 19.47
N ILE A 286 -13.07 -14.42 20.11
CA ILE A 286 -12.33 -15.58 19.62
C ILE A 286 -13.06 -16.16 18.40
N THR A 287 -12.32 -16.46 17.33
CA THR A 287 -12.87 -17.22 16.19
C THR A 287 -13.14 -18.65 16.65
N ALA A 288 -14.33 -19.20 16.38
CA ALA A 288 -14.80 -20.51 16.88
C ALA A 288 -13.80 -21.69 16.75
N ALA A 289 -12.88 -21.64 15.78
CA ALA A 289 -11.81 -22.63 15.61
C ALA A 289 -10.79 -22.65 16.77
N ALA A 290 -10.54 -21.51 17.43
CA ALA A 290 -9.66 -21.43 18.61
C ALA A 290 -10.28 -21.97 19.91
N SER A 291 -11.59 -22.28 19.92
CA SER A 291 -12.24 -22.91 21.08
C SER A 291 -12.09 -24.43 21.12
N ARG A 292 -11.55 -25.09 20.08
CA ARG A 292 -11.38 -26.55 20.05
C ARG A 292 -9.95 -26.93 20.40
N GLY A 293 -9.69 -27.23 21.67
CA GLY A 293 -8.41 -27.72 22.16
C GLY A 293 -7.75 -26.77 23.15
N THR A 294 -6.84 -27.28 23.97
CA THR A 294 -6.16 -26.67 25.14
C THR A 294 -5.26 -25.45 24.82
N SER A 295 -5.51 -24.76 23.72
CA SER A 295 -4.78 -23.60 23.27
C SER A 295 -5.17 -22.38 24.10
N GLN A 296 -4.23 -21.85 24.88
CA GLN A 296 -4.41 -20.55 25.54
C GLN A 296 -4.55 -19.47 24.47
N VAL A 297 -5.52 -18.58 24.64
CA VAL A 297 -5.68 -17.41 23.76
C VAL A 297 -4.81 -16.28 24.27
N LEU A 298 -4.39 -15.39 23.36
CA LEU A 298 -3.58 -14.23 23.73
C LEU A 298 -4.23 -13.41 24.87
N THR A 299 -3.49 -13.22 25.96
CA THR A 299 -3.93 -12.46 27.13
C THR A 299 -4.15 -10.99 26.80
N MET A 300 -4.85 -10.26 27.68
CA MET A 300 -5.02 -8.81 27.52
C MET A 300 -3.68 -8.06 27.46
N ASN A 301 -2.71 -8.43 28.30
CA ASN A 301 -1.37 -7.86 28.27
C ASN A 301 -0.68 -8.13 26.93
N GLY A 302 -0.83 -9.35 26.39
CA GLY A 302 -0.36 -9.68 25.06
C GLY A 302 -0.97 -8.78 23.98
N TRP A 303 -2.28 -8.53 24.03
CA TRP A 303 -2.94 -7.59 23.11
C TRP A 303 -2.40 -6.15 23.25
N ASN A 304 -2.17 -5.68 24.46
CA ASN A 304 -1.59 -4.36 24.71
C ASN A 304 -0.20 -4.24 24.09
N VAL A 305 0.69 -5.20 24.33
CA VAL A 305 2.03 -5.26 23.72
C VAL A 305 1.93 -5.23 22.20
N ARG A 306 1.00 -6.00 21.60
CA ARG A 306 0.77 -5.97 20.16
C ARG A 306 0.36 -4.60 19.63
N TYR A 307 -0.47 -3.87 20.35
CA TYR A 307 -0.88 -2.52 19.92
C TYR A 307 0.21 -1.49 20.15
N ASP A 308 0.96 -1.58 21.25
CA ASP A 308 2.09 -0.69 21.53
C ASP A 308 3.20 -0.85 20.49
N PHE A 309 3.52 -2.09 20.10
CA PHE A 309 4.43 -2.37 18.99
C PHE A 309 3.96 -1.71 17.68
N LYS A 310 2.66 -1.86 17.33
CA LYS A 310 2.11 -1.24 16.12
C LYS A 310 2.19 0.29 16.16
N LEU A 311 1.93 0.88 17.34
CA LEU A 311 2.00 2.32 17.52
C LEU A 311 3.43 2.85 17.35
N ALA A 312 4.43 2.15 17.90
CA ALA A 312 5.84 2.48 17.71
C ALA A 312 6.23 2.43 16.23
N VAL A 313 5.89 1.33 15.53
CA VAL A 313 6.17 1.19 14.09
C VAL A 313 5.47 2.28 13.25
N PHE A 314 4.21 2.62 13.55
CA PHE A 314 3.55 3.73 12.85
C PHE A 314 4.09 5.12 13.19
N ALA A 315 4.75 5.31 14.34
CA ALA A 315 5.52 6.51 14.61
C ALA A 315 6.80 6.54 13.78
N GLU A 316 7.46 5.39 13.58
CA GLU A 316 8.62 5.26 12.70
C GLU A 316 8.32 5.66 11.26
N PHE A 317 7.23 5.14 10.69
CA PHE A 317 6.80 5.50 9.33
C PHE A 317 6.54 7.00 9.16
N ARG A 318 6.31 7.73 10.25
CA ARG A 318 6.11 9.19 10.23
C ARG A 318 7.38 9.97 10.59
N GLN A 319 8.47 9.27 10.92
CA GLN A 319 9.73 9.82 11.45
C GLN A 319 9.49 10.71 12.69
N GLU A 320 8.63 10.24 13.60
CA GLU A 320 8.26 10.94 14.86
C GLU A 320 8.84 10.26 16.12
N MET A 321 9.89 9.43 15.96
CA MET A 321 10.58 8.79 17.08
C MET A 321 11.79 9.58 17.53
#